data_AF-A0A7V9L458-F1
#
_entry.id   AF-A0A7V9L458-F1
#
_cell.length_a   1.000
_cell.length_b   1.000
_cell.length_c   1.000
_cell.angle_alpha   90.00
_cell.angle_beta   90.00
_cell.angle_gamma   90.00
#
_symmetry.space_group_name_H-M   'P 1'
#
loop_
_entity.id
_entity.type
_entity.pdbx_description
1 polymer ?
#
loop_
_entity_poly.entity_id
_entity_poly.type
_entity_poly.pdbx_seq_one_letter_code
_entity_poly.pdbx_strand_id
1 'polypeptide(L)'
;MGNHVTKDSPAAQIIAEEERLYGQVQARVAMGEEDDRPQIGAADLDNDLLSLRDQISEARAEDLPPLIEQMTRLAALRSRLGGGKSLPVDITSPYFAHMRLKEPDQKSKDVMVGKRGFIDRQSNVQIVDWRNAPVSRIYYRYEEGDDYDEEIAGRRVEGIVEVRRNVSIARGNLRRIGTPHGTFLKDARGQWVQAVGQLTPVLHGGMGKAARPVSTPGPKGKLGVHHGVIRA
;
A
#
# COMPACT_ATOMS: atom_id res chain seq x y z
N MET A 1 16.06 -27.36 -11.79
CA MET A 1 16.99 -26.27 -12.14
C MET A 1 16.67 -25.10 -11.25
N GLY A 2 17.63 -24.65 -10.43
CA GLY A 2 17.40 -23.62 -9.42
C GLY A 2 17.13 -22.27 -10.06
N ASN A 3 16.00 -21.66 -9.75
CA ASN A 3 15.57 -20.39 -10.32
C ASN A 3 16.26 -19.21 -9.60
N HIS A 4 17.59 -19.31 -9.45
CA HIS A 4 18.41 -18.32 -8.75
C HIS A 4 18.44 -17.01 -9.54
N VAL A 5 18.39 -15.91 -8.80
CA VAL A 5 18.50 -14.58 -9.40
C VAL A 5 19.96 -14.34 -9.81
N THR A 6 20.18 -14.02 -11.08
CA THR A 6 21.51 -13.69 -11.62
C THR A 6 21.91 -12.27 -11.22
N LYS A 7 23.19 -12.05 -10.88
CA LYS A 7 23.68 -10.82 -10.24
C LYS A 7 23.47 -9.52 -11.04
N ASP A 8 23.45 -9.60 -12.37
CA ASP A 8 23.30 -8.42 -13.24
C ASP A 8 21.88 -8.28 -13.83
N SER A 9 20.92 -9.07 -13.33
CA SER A 9 19.53 -8.98 -13.77
C SER A 9 18.80 -7.77 -13.18
N PRO A 10 17.72 -7.28 -13.83
CA PRO A 10 16.80 -6.31 -13.22
C PRO A 10 16.26 -6.79 -11.84
N ALA A 11 16.06 -8.10 -11.68
CA ALA A 11 15.67 -8.69 -10.42
C ALA A 11 16.72 -8.47 -9.31
N ALA A 12 18.01 -8.62 -9.62
CA ALA A 12 19.08 -8.35 -8.66
C ALA A 12 19.15 -6.87 -8.25
N GLN A 13 18.84 -5.95 -9.17
CA GLN A 13 18.78 -4.52 -8.84
C GLN A 13 17.65 -4.20 -7.87
N ILE A 14 16.45 -4.75 -8.11
CA ILE A 14 15.30 -4.63 -7.20
C ILE A 14 15.65 -5.16 -5.80
N ILE A 15 16.27 -6.34 -5.74
CA ILE A 15 16.67 -6.97 -4.49
C ILE A 15 17.71 -6.11 -3.76
N ALA A 16 18.76 -5.67 -4.45
CA ALA A 16 19.82 -4.87 -3.85
C ALA A 16 19.29 -3.52 -3.33
N GLU A 17 18.37 -2.90 -4.06
CA GLU A 17 17.70 -1.67 -3.62
C GLU A 17 16.88 -1.89 -2.35
N GLU A 18 16.08 -2.95 -2.30
CA GLU A 18 15.24 -3.25 -1.14
C GLU A 18 16.08 -3.66 0.08
N GLU A 19 17.15 -4.45 -0.11
CA GLU A 19 18.08 -4.78 0.97
C GLU A 19 18.78 -3.52 1.52
N ARG A 20 19.14 -2.56 0.65
CA ARG A 20 19.71 -1.27 1.06
C ARG A 20 18.70 -0.45 1.88
N LEU A 21 17.47 -0.32 1.41
CA LEU A 21 16.41 0.41 2.11
C LEU A 21 16.10 -0.24 3.46
N TYR A 22 16.00 -1.56 3.50
CA TYR A 22 15.76 -2.30 4.73
C TYR A 22 16.87 -2.10 5.75
N GLY A 23 18.14 -2.21 5.34
CA GLY A 23 19.29 -1.97 6.22
C GLY A 23 19.31 -0.55 6.77
N GLN A 24 18.96 0.45 5.95
CA GLN A 24 18.83 1.85 6.39
C GLN A 24 17.72 2.02 7.43
N VAL A 25 16.57 1.38 7.23
CA VAL A 25 15.46 1.40 8.18
C VAL A 25 15.86 0.74 9.50
N GLN A 26 16.46 -0.45 9.48
CA GLN A 26 16.90 -1.17 10.68
C GLN A 26 17.85 -0.32 11.53
N ALA A 27 18.86 0.28 10.88
CA ALA A 27 19.84 1.12 11.57
C ALA A 27 19.19 2.31 12.30
N ARG A 28 18.11 2.88 11.74
CA ARG A 28 17.44 4.06 12.29
C ARG A 28 16.37 3.75 13.32
N VAL A 29 15.61 2.68 13.11
CA VAL A 29 14.62 2.22 14.09
C VAL A 29 15.31 1.80 15.39
N ALA A 30 16.47 1.12 15.31
CA ALA A 30 17.27 0.75 16.49
C ALA A 30 17.74 1.96 17.31
N MET A 31 17.97 3.12 16.68
CA MET A 31 18.40 4.34 17.36
C MET A 31 17.24 5.12 18.00
N GLY A 32 15.99 4.78 17.67
CA GLY A 32 14.78 5.48 18.13
C GLY A 32 14.04 4.82 19.30
N GLU A 33 14.56 3.75 19.90
CA GLU A 33 13.89 2.91 20.91
C GLU A 33 13.77 3.53 22.32
N GLU A 34 14.02 4.83 22.53
CA GLU A 34 14.05 5.44 23.88
C GLU A 34 12.68 5.73 24.54
N ASP A 35 11.52 5.44 23.93
CA ASP A 35 10.21 5.85 24.51
C ASP A 35 9.19 4.68 24.56
N ASP A 36 9.33 3.82 25.57
CA ASP A 36 8.45 2.67 25.83
C ASP A 36 7.39 2.99 26.91
N ARG A 37 6.10 3.03 26.53
CA ARG A 37 4.97 3.06 27.49
C ARG A 37 3.81 2.19 26.98
N PRO A 38 3.24 1.31 27.83
CA PRO A 38 2.13 0.44 27.46
C PRO A 38 0.80 1.21 27.35
N GLN A 39 -0.03 0.87 26.36
CA GLN A 39 -1.42 1.32 26.24
C GLN A 39 -2.39 0.15 26.43
N ILE A 40 -3.34 0.31 27.34
CA ILE A 40 -4.38 -0.67 27.66
C ILE A 40 -5.61 -0.39 26.78
N GLY A 41 -6.10 -1.40 26.05
CA GLY A 41 -7.38 -1.35 25.33
C GLY A 41 -7.33 -1.26 23.80
N ALA A 42 -6.15 -1.12 23.18
CA ALA A 42 -5.98 -1.10 21.72
C ALA A 42 -5.53 -2.44 21.10
N ALA A 43 -5.23 -3.44 21.93
CA ALA A 43 -4.60 -4.69 21.51
C ALA A 43 -5.49 -5.56 20.61
N ASP A 44 -6.79 -5.63 20.89
CA ASP A 44 -7.72 -6.47 20.11
C ASP A 44 -7.91 -5.91 18.69
N LEU A 45 -8.08 -4.59 18.58
CA LEU A 45 -8.14 -3.91 17.28
C LEU A 45 -6.83 -4.07 16.52
N ASP A 46 -5.69 -3.93 17.21
CA ASP A 46 -4.38 -4.15 16.59
C ASP A 46 -4.25 -5.59 16.06
N ASN A 47 -4.76 -6.61 16.76
CA ASN A 47 -4.79 -8.01 16.30
C ASN A 47 -5.72 -8.23 15.09
N ASP A 48 -6.93 -7.66 15.09
CA ASP A 48 -7.86 -7.76 13.96
C ASP A 48 -7.28 -7.13 12.69
N LEU A 49 -6.60 -5.98 12.87
CA LEU A 49 -5.91 -5.27 11.81
C LEU A 49 -4.72 -6.07 11.25
N LEU A 50 -4.03 -6.85 12.09
CA LEU A 50 -2.98 -7.78 11.65
C LEU A 50 -3.55 -8.94 10.85
N SER A 51 -4.64 -9.54 11.33
CA SER A 51 -5.31 -10.63 10.63
C SER A 51 -5.78 -10.21 9.24
N LEU A 52 -6.39 -9.02 9.12
CA LEU A 52 -6.83 -8.50 7.81
C LEU A 52 -5.67 -8.23 6.85
N ARG A 53 -4.55 -7.72 7.35
CA ARG A 53 -3.33 -7.56 6.53
C ARG A 53 -2.84 -8.90 5.98
N ASP A 54 -2.84 -9.94 6.80
CA ASP A 54 -2.39 -11.27 6.39
C ASP A 54 -3.31 -11.86 5.33
N GLN A 55 -4.63 -11.70 5.51
CA GLN A 55 -5.63 -12.05 4.48
C GLN A 55 -5.42 -11.28 3.18
N ILE A 56 -5.19 -9.96 3.23
CA ILE A 56 -4.90 -9.13 2.05
C ILE A 56 -3.63 -9.57 1.33
N SER A 57 -2.62 -10.01 2.08
CA SER A 57 -1.35 -10.46 1.51
C SER A 57 -1.46 -11.78 0.74
N GLU A 58 -2.49 -12.58 1.04
CA GLU A 58 -2.79 -13.87 0.41
C GLU A 58 -3.99 -13.80 -0.57
N ALA A 59 -4.77 -12.72 -0.50
CA ALA A 59 -5.99 -12.53 -1.28
C ALA A 59 -5.75 -12.41 -2.79
N ARG A 60 -6.74 -12.84 -3.57
CA ARG A 60 -6.81 -12.60 -5.01
C ARG A 60 -7.25 -11.16 -5.28
N ALA A 61 -6.97 -10.65 -6.48
CA ALA A 61 -7.28 -9.27 -6.86
C ALA A 61 -8.77 -8.91 -6.68
N GLU A 62 -9.67 -9.87 -6.91
CA GLU A 62 -11.12 -9.72 -6.72
C GLU A 62 -11.55 -9.56 -5.25
N ASP A 63 -10.78 -10.10 -4.30
CA ASP A 63 -11.07 -10.07 -2.87
C ASP A 63 -10.39 -8.89 -2.15
N LEU A 64 -9.47 -8.19 -2.81
CA LEU A 64 -8.74 -7.06 -2.23
C LEU A 64 -9.66 -5.89 -1.83
N PRO A 65 -10.57 -5.38 -2.69
CA PRO A 65 -11.36 -4.20 -2.35
C PRO A 65 -12.17 -4.31 -1.05
N PRO A 66 -12.96 -5.38 -0.80
CA PRO A 66 -13.73 -5.50 0.44
C PRO A 66 -12.83 -5.65 1.68
N LEU A 67 -11.72 -6.37 1.57
CA LEU A 67 -10.76 -6.52 2.67
C LEU A 67 -10.12 -5.17 3.01
N ILE A 68 -9.71 -4.39 2.01
CA ILE A 68 -9.14 -3.04 2.20
C ILE A 68 -10.17 -2.10 2.84
N GLU A 69 -11.45 -2.18 2.47
CA GLU A 69 -12.50 -1.35 3.07
C GLU A 69 -12.71 -1.67 4.55
N GLN A 70 -12.88 -2.95 4.89
CA GLN A 70 -13.03 -3.41 6.28
C GLN A 70 -11.82 -2.99 7.12
N MET A 71 -10.64 -3.18 6.56
CA MET A 71 -9.37 -2.84 7.14
C MET A 71 -9.26 -1.31 7.38
N THR A 72 -9.69 -0.48 6.43
CA THR A 72 -9.75 1.00 6.56
C THR A 72 -10.73 1.44 7.67
N ARG A 73 -11.85 0.73 7.83
CA ARG A 73 -12.84 1.03 8.87
C ARG A 73 -12.28 0.78 10.28
N LEU A 74 -11.67 -0.38 10.50
CA LEU A 74 -11.05 -0.72 11.79
C LEU A 74 -9.88 0.22 12.13
N ALA A 75 -9.11 0.59 11.12
CA ALA A 75 -8.03 1.55 11.24
C ALA A 75 -8.50 2.92 11.77
N ALA A 76 -9.58 3.44 11.19
CA ALA A 76 -10.18 4.70 11.62
C ALA A 76 -10.73 4.63 13.06
N LEU A 77 -11.30 3.49 13.47
CA LEU A 77 -11.75 3.27 14.85
C LEU A 77 -10.58 3.27 15.84
N ARG A 78 -9.50 2.56 15.50
CA ARG A 78 -8.27 2.51 16.31
C ARG A 78 -7.62 3.88 16.47
N SER A 79 -7.61 4.69 15.40
CA SER A 79 -7.11 6.07 15.42
C SER A 79 -7.83 6.95 16.45
N ARG A 80 -9.16 6.80 16.54
CA ARG A 80 -10.01 7.57 17.47
C ARG A 80 -9.79 7.16 18.93
N LEU A 81 -9.44 5.90 19.19
CA LEU A 81 -9.26 5.36 20.54
C LEU A 81 -7.84 5.60 21.11
N GLY A 82 -6.81 5.63 20.25
CA GLY A 82 -5.40 5.68 20.66
C GLY A 82 -4.72 7.02 20.42
N GLY A 83 -5.31 8.12 20.91
CA GLY A 83 -4.80 9.47 20.76
C GLY A 83 -3.30 9.61 21.07
N GLY A 84 -2.52 9.99 20.04
CA GLY A 84 -1.30 10.80 20.16
C GLY A 84 -0.11 10.20 20.90
N LYS A 85 0.53 9.16 20.34
CA LYS A 85 2.00 9.02 20.22
C LYS A 85 2.33 7.74 19.46
N SER A 86 3.25 7.83 18.51
CA SER A 86 3.74 6.65 17.78
C SER A 86 4.51 5.78 18.77
N LEU A 87 3.97 4.62 19.16
CA LEU A 87 4.79 3.67 19.90
C LEU A 87 5.86 3.06 18.96
N PRO A 88 6.97 2.50 19.48
CA PRO A 88 8.15 2.21 18.69
C PRO A 88 7.86 1.24 17.53
N VAL A 89 8.46 1.48 16.37
CA VAL A 89 8.34 0.55 15.23
C VAL A 89 8.99 -0.79 15.60
N ASP A 90 8.32 -1.89 15.28
CA ASP A 90 8.89 -3.23 15.46
C ASP A 90 10.08 -3.40 14.50
N ILE A 91 11.30 -3.40 15.05
CA ILE A 91 12.54 -3.55 14.30
C ILE A 91 12.61 -4.87 13.52
N THR A 92 11.90 -5.90 13.96
CA THR A 92 11.90 -7.22 13.33
C THR A 92 10.99 -7.29 12.11
N SER A 93 10.07 -6.34 11.95
CA SER A 93 9.15 -6.21 10.82
C SER A 93 8.66 -4.75 10.67
N PRO A 94 9.56 -3.82 10.30
CA PRO A 94 9.27 -2.38 10.38
C PRO A 94 8.26 -1.90 9.32
N TYR A 95 8.25 -2.54 8.15
CA TYR A 95 7.31 -2.27 7.07
C TYR A 95 6.99 -3.56 6.31
N PHE A 96 5.90 -3.56 5.54
CA PHE A 96 5.49 -4.69 4.69
C PHE A 96 5.23 -4.27 3.25
N ALA A 97 5.32 -2.98 2.94
CA ALA A 97 5.22 -2.48 1.59
C ALA A 97 6.13 -1.26 1.41
N HIS A 98 6.56 -1.05 0.18
CA HIS A 98 7.39 0.05 -0.24
C HIS A 98 6.81 0.61 -1.54
N MET A 99 6.60 1.92 -1.56
CA MET A 99 6.22 2.66 -2.76
C MET A 99 7.16 3.83 -2.99
N ARG A 100 7.45 4.12 -4.25
CA ARG A 100 8.13 5.35 -4.66
C ARG A 100 7.14 6.24 -5.36
N LEU A 101 6.96 7.45 -4.84
CA LEU A 101 6.03 8.43 -5.38
C LEU A 101 6.80 9.60 -5.97
N LYS A 102 6.36 10.07 -7.13
CA LYS A 102 6.91 11.26 -7.79
C LYS A 102 5.80 12.27 -8.06
N GLU A 103 5.79 13.35 -7.29
CA GLU A 103 4.97 14.52 -7.56
C GLU A 103 5.60 15.36 -8.70
N PRO A 104 4.82 16.15 -9.46
CA PRO A 104 5.36 17.10 -10.44
C PRO A 104 6.40 18.03 -9.81
N ASP A 105 7.51 18.25 -10.52
CA ASP A 105 8.62 19.13 -10.12
C ASP A 105 9.29 18.81 -8.76
N GLN A 106 9.00 17.64 -8.19
CA GLN A 106 9.63 17.16 -6.96
C GLN A 106 10.49 15.93 -7.21
N LYS A 107 11.45 15.69 -6.31
CA LYS A 107 12.22 14.45 -6.30
C LYS A 107 11.33 13.28 -5.89
N SER A 108 11.62 12.11 -6.43
CA SER A 108 10.99 10.86 -6.01
C SER A 108 11.21 10.63 -4.51
N LYS A 109 10.16 10.20 -3.82
CA LYS A 109 10.17 9.91 -2.38
C LYS A 109 9.84 8.44 -2.15
N ASP A 110 10.71 7.76 -1.42
CA ASP A 110 10.43 6.42 -0.92
C ASP A 110 9.53 6.53 0.32
N VAL A 111 8.42 5.81 0.29
CA VAL A 111 7.47 5.70 1.39
C VAL A 111 7.29 4.23 1.72
N MET A 112 7.70 3.86 2.93
CA MET A 112 7.47 2.53 3.48
C MET A 112 6.12 2.51 4.20
N VAL A 113 5.38 1.43 4.05
CA VAL A 113 4.07 1.24 4.68
C VAL A 113 4.22 0.14 5.73
N GLY A 114 3.98 0.50 6.99
CA GLY A 114 4.18 -0.37 8.13
C GLY A 114 3.03 -0.30 9.12
N LYS A 115 3.06 -1.17 10.14
CA LYS A 115 2.05 -1.22 11.21
C LYS A 115 1.99 0.08 12.02
N ARG A 116 3.10 0.81 12.07
CA ARG A 116 3.31 2.00 12.90
C ARG A 116 4.11 3.00 12.10
N GLY A 117 3.89 4.29 12.37
CA GLY A 117 4.59 5.36 11.67
C GLY A 117 5.94 5.67 12.30
N PHE A 118 6.94 5.95 11.49
CA PHE A 118 8.26 6.42 11.90
C PHE A 118 8.80 7.34 10.81
N ILE A 119 9.16 8.56 11.19
CA ILE A 119 9.66 9.56 10.24
C ILE A 119 10.97 10.09 10.79
N ASP A 120 12.07 9.76 10.12
CA ASP A 120 13.37 10.39 10.33
C ASP A 120 13.75 11.17 9.07
N ARG A 121 13.65 12.51 9.17
CA ARG A 121 13.98 13.43 8.08
C ARG A 121 15.48 13.52 7.80
N GLN A 122 16.33 13.23 8.80
CA GLN A 122 17.78 13.27 8.61
C GLN A 122 18.25 12.06 7.79
N SER A 123 17.60 10.92 7.96
CA SER A 123 17.90 9.70 7.23
C SER A 123 17.08 9.49 5.97
N ASN A 124 16.11 10.35 5.68
CA ASN A 124 15.12 10.15 4.63
C ASN A 124 14.39 8.79 4.73
N VAL A 125 14.13 8.32 5.96
CA VAL A 125 13.34 7.10 6.22
C VAL A 125 11.94 7.54 6.63
N GLN A 126 10.95 7.13 5.86
CA GLN A 126 9.55 7.45 6.10
C GLN A 126 8.71 6.17 6.08
N ILE A 127 8.41 5.66 7.27
CA ILE A 127 7.42 4.61 7.48
C ILE A 127 6.10 5.28 7.86
N VAL A 128 5.05 4.99 7.12
CA VAL A 128 3.70 5.45 7.43
C VAL A 128 2.88 4.31 8.02
N ASP A 129 2.06 4.63 9.03
CA ASP A 129 1.07 3.68 9.55
C ASP A 129 -0.02 3.51 8.49
N TRP A 130 -0.12 2.29 7.96
CA TRP A 130 -1.07 1.95 6.90
C TRP A 130 -2.52 2.29 7.25
N ARG A 131 -2.86 2.34 8.55
CA ARG A 131 -4.20 2.59 9.08
C ARG A 131 -4.59 4.05 9.03
N ASN A 132 -3.62 4.90 9.36
CA ASN A 132 -3.90 6.25 9.79
C ASN A 132 -3.38 7.30 8.81
N ALA A 133 -2.39 6.94 7.98
CA ALA A 133 -1.79 7.86 7.04
C ALA A 133 -2.57 7.90 5.73
N PRO A 134 -3.19 9.02 5.31
CA PRO A 134 -3.95 9.07 4.06
C PRO A 134 -3.14 8.66 2.83
N VAL A 135 -1.83 8.90 2.85
CA VAL A 135 -0.89 8.49 1.78
C VAL A 135 -0.83 6.98 1.60
N SER A 136 -1.15 6.16 2.61
CA SER A 136 -1.15 4.70 2.49
C SER A 136 -2.23 4.20 1.52
N ARG A 137 -3.30 4.97 1.28
CA ARG A 137 -4.36 4.62 0.32
C ARG A 137 -3.81 4.48 -1.09
N ILE A 138 -2.77 5.25 -1.43
CA ILE A 138 -2.15 5.20 -2.76
C ILE A 138 -1.65 3.78 -3.05
N TYR A 139 -1.00 3.13 -2.08
CA TYR A 139 -0.52 1.76 -2.20
C TYR A 139 -1.62 0.74 -2.52
N TYR A 140 -2.86 0.98 -2.09
CA TYR A 140 -3.97 0.05 -2.26
C TYR A 140 -4.85 0.35 -3.48
N ARG A 141 -4.78 1.57 -4.02
CA ARG A 141 -5.66 2.05 -5.09
C ARG A 141 -4.99 2.14 -6.45
N TYR A 142 -3.67 2.29 -6.46
CA TYR A 142 -2.91 2.54 -7.68
C TYR A 142 -1.84 1.47 -7.85
N GLU A 143 -1.61 1.11 -9.11
CA GLU A 143 -0.56 0.20 -9.54
C GLU A 143 0.74 0.95 -9.85
N GLU A 144 1.83 0.21 -10.01
CA GLU A 144 3.08 0.80 -10.51
C GLU A 144 2.89 1.34 -11.93
N GLY A 145 3.30 2.58 -12.14
CA GLY A 145 3.13 3.32 -13.39
C GLY A 145 1.84 4.15 -13.47
N ASP A 146 0.91 4.00 -12.53
CA ASP A 146 -0.32 4.79 -12.52
C ASP A 146 -0.08 6.23 -12.06
N ASP A 147 -0.81 7.16 -12.69
CA ASP A 147 -1.03 8.50 -12.18
C ASP A 147 -2.01 8.45 -11.00
N TYR A 148 -1.61 8.97 -9.84
CA TYR A 148 -2.47 9.12 -8.67
C TYR A 148 -2.93 10.56 -8.50
N ASP A 149 -4.13 10.73 -7.94
CA ASP A 149 -4.71 12.00 -7.55
C ASP A 149 -5.58 11.76 -6.31
N GLU A 150 -5.09 12.21 -5.17
CA GLU A 150 -5.70 11.97 -3.86
C GLU A 150 -5.75 13.26 -3.04
N GLU A 151 -6.80 13.39 -2.23
CA GLU A 151 -6.91 14.49 -1.27
C GLU A 151 -6.34 14.05 0.09
N ILE A 152 -5.18 14.60 0.45
CA ILE A 152 -4.47 14.29 1.69
C ILE A 152 -4.51 15.52 2.59
N ALA A 153 -5.20 15.40 3.73
CA ALA A 153 -5.35 16.49 4.72
C ALA A 153 -5.85 17.81 4.11
N GLY A 154 -6.81 17.74 3.19
CA GLY A 154 -7.39 18.90 2.51
C GLY A 154 -6.51 19.51 1.41
N ARG A 155 -5.36 18.89 1.11
CA ARG A 155 -4.51 19.24 -0.04
C ARG A 155 -4.64 18.17 -1.11
N ARG A 156 -4.93 18.58 -2.34
CA ARG A 156 -4.83 17.69 -3.51
C ARG A 156 -3.37 17.35 -3.78
N VAL A 157 -3.07 16.07 -3.92
CA VAL A 157 -1.74 15.54 -4.20
C VAL A 157 -1.83 14.66 -5.42
N GLU A 158 -1.08 15.02 -6.45
CA GLU A 158 -1.02 14.31 -7.72
C GLU A 158 0.42 13.91 -8.04
N GLY A 159 0.57 12.82 -8.79
CA GLY A 159 1.88 12.33 -9.20
C GLY A 159 1.81 10.92 -9.79
N ILE A 160 2.96 10.26 -9.90
CA ILE A 160 3.09 8.90 -10.45
C ILE A 160 3.61 7.95 -9.36
N VAL A 161 3.08 6.73 -9.33
CA VAL A 161 3.66 5.62 -8.55
C VAL A 161 4.79 4.99 -9.36
N GLU A 162 6.03 5.38 -9.12
CA GLU A 162 7.19 4.86 -9.89
C GLU A 162 7.54 3.42 -9.52
N VAL A 163 7.33 3.05 -8.26
CA VAL A 163 7.65 1.71 -7.74
C VAL A 163 6.56 1.30 -6.78
N ARG A 164 6.11 0.04 -6.85
CA ARG A 164 5.23 -0.57 -5.85
C ARG A 164 5.69 -1.98 -5.54
N ARG A 165 6.00 -2.25 -4.27
CA ARG A 165 6.50 -3.54 -3.79
C ARG A 165 5.77 -3.98 -2.53
N ASN A 166 5.40 -5.26 -2.48
CA ASN A 166 5.04 -5.90 -1.23
C ASN A 166 6.25 -6.66 -0.68
N VAL A 167 6.46 -6.54 0.62
CA VAL A 167 7.67 -7.00 1.28
C VAL A 167 7.30 -7.87 2.48
N SER A 168 7.92 -9.03 2.60
CA SER A 168 7.77 -9.86 3.80
C SER A 168 9.06 -9.87 4.58
N ILE A 169 8.99 -9.36 5.80
CA ILE A 169 10.08 -9.32 6.76
C ILE A 169 9.67 -10.19 7.93
N ALA A 170 10.51 -11.15 8.30
CA ALA A 170 10.23 -12.06 9.41
C ALA A 170 11.48 -12.19 10.27
N ARG A 171 11.32 -11.97 11.59
CA ARG A 171 12.40 -12.08 12.57
C ARG A 171 13.64 -11.28 12.15
N GLY A 172 13.45 -10.04 11.68
CA GLY A 172 14.55 -9.16 11.28
C GLY A 172 15.21 -9.53 9.95
N ASN A 173 14.60 -10.40 9.15
CA ASN A 173 15.13 -10.83 7.86
C ASN A 173 14.16 -10.51 6.73
N LEU A 174 14.64 -9.85 5.68
CA LEU A 174 13.92 -9.68 4.42
C LEU A 174 13.80 -11.04 3.71
N ARG A 175 12.58 -11.57 3.57
CA ARG A 175 12.30 -12.93 3.08
C ARG A 175 11.65 -12.96 1.70
N ARG A 176 10.86 -11.94 1.36
CA ARG A 176 10.14 -11.88 0.09
C ARG A 176 10.02 -10.43 -0.38
N ILE A 177 10.15 -10.25 -1.69
CA ILE A 177 9.85 -9.02 -2.40
C ILE A 177 8.96 -9.40 -3.56
N GLY A 178 7.72 -8.93 -3.59
CA GLY A 178 6.88 -9.04 -4.77
C GLY A 178 6.75 -7.67 -5.45
N THR A 179 6.80 -7.72 -6.78
CA THR A 179 6.66 -6.57 -7.66
C THR A 179 5.77 -6.98 -8.84
N PRO A 180 5.28 -6.02 -9.64
CA PRO A 180 4.61 -6.33 -10.90
C PRO A 180 5.48 -7.16 -11.85
N HIS A 181 6.82 -7.09 -11.71
CA HIS A 181 7.78 -7.80 -12.56
C HIS A 181 8.10 -9.23 -12.07
N GLY A 182 7.63 -9.60 -10.87
CA GLY A 182 7.81 -10.95 -10.32
C GLY A 182 7.88 -10.99 -8.81
N THR A 183 7.94 -12.21 -8.26
CA THR A 183 8.15 -12.44 -6.83
C THR A 183 9.51 -13.07 -6.59
N PHE A 184 10.28 -12.48 -5.68
CA PHE A 184 11.60 -12.93 -5.24
C PHE A 184 11.50 -13.43 -3.80
N LEU A 185 12.10 -14.58 -3.54
CA LEU A 185 12.08 -15.26 -2.25
C LEU A 185 13.52 -15.52 -1.79
N LYS A 186 13.78 -15.30 -0.51
CA LYS A 186 15.06 -15.64 0.13
C LYS A 186 14.95 -17.04 0.73
N ASP A 187 15.76 -17.96 0.23
CA ASP A 187 15.75 -19.35 0.67
C ASP A 187 16.35 -19.52 2.09
N ALA A 188 16.46 -20.76 2.56
CA ALA A 188 17.05 -21.07 3.87
C ALA A 188 18.57 -20.84 3.92
N ARG A 189 19.25 -20.80 2.77
CA ARG A 189 20.70 -20.52 2.63
C ARG A 189 20.97 -19.03 2.43
N GLY A 190 19.94 -18.18 2.49
CA GLY A 190 20.04 -16.74 2.29
C GLY A 190 20.16 -16.33 0.82
N GLN A 191 19.97 -17.25 -0.13
CA GLN A 191 20.04 -16.94 -1.56
C GLN A 191 18.68 -16.51 -2.10
N TRP A 192 18.70 -15.55 -3.03
CA TRP A 192 17.49 -15.10 -3.69
C TRP A 192 17.15 -16.00 -4.88
N VAL A 193 15.89 -16.41 -4.92
CA VAL A 193 15.30 -17.16 -6.03
C VAL A 193 14.06 -16.43 -6.53
N GLN A 194 13.81 -16.48 -7.84
CA GLN A 194 12.58 -15.97 -8.43
C GLN A 194 11.52 -17.07 -8.40
N ALA A 195 10.32 -16.78 -7.91
CA ALA A 195 9.21 -17.72 -7.95
C ALA A 195 8.74 -17.90 -9.41
N VAL A 196 8.65 -19.15 -9.87
CA VAL A 196 8.07 -19.49 -11.19
C VAL A 196 6.58 -19.76 -11.01
N GLY A 197 5.73 -19.11 -11.80
CA GLY A 197 4.30 -19.50 -11.93
C GLY A 197 3.24 -18.50 -11.47
N GLN A 198 3.60 -17.27 -11.08
CA GLN A 198 2.65 -16.16 -11.04
C GLN A 198 2.79 -15.40 -12.35
N LEU A 199 2.02 -15.81 -13.37
CA LEU A 199 1.82 -15.02 -14.59
C LEU A 199 1.39 -13.62 -14.15
N THR A 200 2.09 -12.59 -14.62
CA THR A 200 1.51 -11.26 -14.75
C THR A 200 0.24 -11.41 -15.58
N PRO A 201 -0.97 -11.18 -15.04
CA PRO A 201 -2.10 -10.91 -15.90
C PRO A 201 -1.75 -9.57 -16.54
N VAL A 202 -1.24 -9.60 -17.77
CA VAL A 202 -1.22 -8.40 -18.61
C VAL A 202 -2.67 -8.14 -18.97
N LEU A 203 -3.39 -7.50 -18.04
CA LEU A 203 -4.64 -6.84 -18.36
C LEU A 203 -4.24 -5.69 -19.28
N HIS A 204 -4.36 -5.92 -20.58
CA HIS A 204 -4.51 -4.80 -21.49
C HIS A 204 -5.80 -4.10 -21.05
N GLY A 205 -5.63 -3.04 -20.26
CA GLY A 205 -6.71 -2.15 -19.90
C GLY A 205 -7.42 -1.75 -21.17
N GLY A 206 -8.70 -2.12 -21.28
CA GLY A 206 -9.58 -1.70 -22.37
C GLY A 206 -9.92 -0.22 -22.24
N MET A 207 -8.92 0.65 -22.13
CA MET A 207 -9.11 2.08 -22.21
C MET A 207 -9.32 2.43 -23.69
N GLY A 208 -10.59 2.51 -24.10
CA GLY A 208 -10.98 2.96 -25.44
C GLY A 208 -12.04 2.11 -26.17
N LYS A 209 -12.52 0.99 -25.62
CA LYS A 209 -13.58 0.16 -26.24
C LYS A 209 -14.99 0.32 -25.66
N ALA A 210 -15.25 1.40 -24.92
CA ALA A 210 -16.62 1.80 -24.68
C ALA A 210 -17.15 2.50 -25.95
N ALA A 211 -17.90 1.77 -26.79
CA ALA A 211 -18.72 2.39 -27.81
C ALA A 211 -19.69 3.34 -27.08
N ARG A 212 -19.49 4.66 -27.27
CA ARG A 212 -20.46 5.65 -26.79
C ARG A 212 -21.77 5.37 -27.53
N PRO A 213 -22.90 5.13 -26.83
CA PRO A 213 -24.18 5.10 -27.51
C PRO A 213 -24.37 6.47 -28.17
N VAL A 214 -24.62 6.45 -29.48
CA VAL A 214 -24.95 7.66 -30.24
C VAL A 214 -26.28 8.16 -29.69
N SER A 215 -26.24 9.28 -28.96
CA SER A 215 -27.46 9.98 -28.53
C SER A 215 -28.22 10.43 -29.77
N THR A 216 -29.22 9.65 -30.14
CA THR A 216 -30.17 10.04 -31.19
C THR A 216 -31.18 10.98 -30.54
N PRO A 217 -31.44 12.19 -31.08
CA PRO A 217 -32.42 13.09 -30.49
C PRO A 217 -33.83 12.49 -30.63
N GLY A 218 -34.36 11.92 -29.55
CA GLY A 218 -35.76 11.49 -29.45
C GLY A 218 -36.68 12.67 -29.11
N PRO A 219 -37.93 12.68 -29.60
CA PRO A 219 -38.80 13.85 -29.54
C PRO A 219 -39.26 14.17 -28.11
N LYS A 220 -39.39 15.49 -27.83
CA LYS A 220 -39.80 16.08 -26.55
C LYS A 220 -41.12 15.48 -26.03
N GLY A 221 -41.04 14.65 -24.99
CA GLY A 221 -42.20 14.25 -24.19
C GLY A 221 -42.67 15.39 -23.30
N LYS A 222 -43.93 15.80 -23.45
CA LYS A 222 -44.60 16.82 -22.63
C LYS A 222 -44.66 16.38 -21.17
N LEU A 223 -44.17 17.21 -20.25
CA LEU A 223 -44.45 17.09 -18.82
C LEU A 223 -45.94 17.35 -18.56
N GLY A 224 -46.65 16.32 -18.11
CA GLY A 224 -48.00 16.46 -17.58
C GLY A 224 -47.95 16.93 -16.13
N VAL A 225 -48.41 18.16 -15.90
CA VAL A 225 -48.63 18.72 -14.56
C VAL A 225 -50.01 18.26 -14.10
N HIS A 226 -50.10 17.52 -12.99
CA HIS A 226 -51.39 17.29 -12.33
C HIS A 226 -51.41 17.96 -10.96
N HIS A 227 -52.31 18.93 -10.82
CA HIS A 227 -52.65 19.65 -9.60
C HIS A 227 -53.54 18.80 -8.68
N GLY A 228 -53.35 18.98 -7.35
CA GLY A 228 -54.35 18.82 -6.29
C GLY A 228 -54.80 17.38 -5.97
N VAL A 229 -55.13 17.00 -4.74
CA VAL A 229 -55.89 17.73 -3.72
C VAL A 229 -55.60 17.15 -2.33
N ILE A 230 -55.53 18.04 -1.34
CA ILE A 230 -55.52 17.78 0.12
C ILE A 230 -56.95 17.45 0.59
N ARG A 231 -57.10 16.43 1.45
CA ARG A 231 -58.04 16.32 2.61
C ARG A 231 -58.06 14.85 3.09
N ALA A 232 -58.20 14.53 4.38
CA ALA A 232 -58.49 15.29 5.59
C ALA A 232 -57.73 14.67 6.77
#